data_AF-A0A087EK22-F1
#
_entry.id   AF-A0A087EK22-F1
#
_cell.length_a   1.000
_cell.length_b   1.000
_cell.length_c   1.000
_cell.angle_alpha   90.00
_cell.angle_beta   90.00
_cell.angle_gamma   90.00
#
_symmetry.space_group_name_H-M   'P 1'
#
loop_
_entity.id
_entity.type
_entity.pdbx_description
1 polymer ?
#
loop_
_entity_poly.entity_id
_entity_poly.type
_entity_poly.pdbx_seq_one_letter_code
_entity_poly.pdbx_strand_id
1 'polypeptide(L)'
;MSRNVVDGKPLLPEHGMGATANGDGTARRSKAEKDGTADSRYRRGTRSYIMSKIRGKDTSIEVMVRRYLFARGLRFRKNDRRYPGHPDIVLPRWRTVVFVNGCFWHMHEGCKGCTIPKSNVEFWTAKLNRNKDRDARQHAELEAMGWHVIVVWECELRKAEREARLDRLYSQIVGEWAENSEDGSPTLEQYP
;
A
#
# COMPACT_ATOMS: atom_id res chain seq x y z
N MET A 1 25.35 -47.38 6.33
CA MET A 1 24.51 -48.57 6.53
C MET A 1 24.18 -48.66 8.01
N SER A 2 22.98 -48.23 8.40
CA SER A 2 22.30 -48.69 9.61
C SER A 2 20.82 -48.44 9.41
N ARG A 3 20.08 -49.55 9.37
CA ARG A 3 18.64 -49.65 9.30
C ARG A 3 18.05 -49.15 10.61
N ASN A 4 16.89 -48.50 10.55
CA ASN A 4 15.79 -48.81 11.45
C ASN A 4 14.47 -48.33 10.82
N VAL A 5 13.73 -49.32 10.34
CA VAL A 5 12.30 -49.30 10.06
C VAL A 5 11.62 -49.72 11.35
N VAL A 6 10.64 -48.97 11.84
CA VAL A 6 9.46 -49.52 12.52
C VAL A 6 8.27 -48.59 12.28
N ASP A 7 7.23 -49.22 11.74
CA ASP A 7 5.91 -48.72 11.39
C ASP A 7 5.06 -48.24 12.59
N GLY A 8 4.08 -47.37 12.32
CA GLY A 8 3.11 -46.96 13.34
C GLY A 8 2.10 -45.91 12.88
N LYS A 9 1.16 -46.30 12.00
CA LYS A 9 -0.11 -45.61 11.72
C LYS A 9 -1.16 -46.71 11.47
N PRO A 10 -2.50 -46.49 11.53
CA PRO A 10 -3.33 -45.44 12.14
C PRO A 10 -4.41 -46.04 13.09
N LEU A 11 -5.15 -45.21 13.83
CA LEU A 11 -6.48 -45.62 14.36
C LEU A 11 -7.49 -44.48 14.17
N LEU A 12 -8.41 -44.70 13.22
CA LEU A 12 -9.74 -44.10 13.17
C LEU A 12 -10.66 -44.92 14.09
N PRO A 13 -11.71 -44.35 14.69
CA PRO A 13 -12.82 -45.13 15.21
C PRO A 13 -14.02 -45.08 14.26
N GLU A 14 -14.58 -46.27 14.01
CA GLU A 14 -15.76 -46.55 13.21
C GLU A 14 -16.94 -47.03 14.09
N HIS A 15 -18.08 -46.35 13.90
CA HIS A 15 -19.48 -46.81 13.92
C HIS A 15 -20.17 -47.30 15.21
N GLY A 16 -21.38 -46.77 15.43
CA GLY A 16 -22.43 -47.31 16.30
C GLY A 16 -23.83 -46.84 15.86
N MET A 17 -24.67 -47.79 15.41
CA MET A 17 -26.05 -47.66 14.95
C MET A 17 -27.09 -47.71 16.10
N GLY A 18 -28.27 -47.11 15.87
CA GLY A 18 -29.57 -47.40 16.53
C GLY A 18 -30.63 -46.33 16.18
N ALA A 19 -31.59 -46.57 15.27
CA ALA A 19 -33.00 -47.02 15.51
C ALA A 19 -33.89 -45.94 16.21
N THR A 20 -35.13 -45.55 15.84
CA THR A 20 -36.17 -45.92 14.84
C THR A 20 -37.24 -44.78 14.71
N ALA A 21 -37.77 -44.59 13.50
CA ALA A 21 -39.15 -44.26 13.03
C ALA A 21 -40.18 -43.38 13.82
N ASN A 22 -40.71 -42.33 13.15
CA ASN A 22 -42.11 -42.16 12.63
C ASN A 22 -42.63 -40.70 12.66
N GLY A 23 -43.37 -40.30 11.60
CA GLY A 23 -44.51 -39.38 11.72
C GLY A 23 -44.49 -38.05 10.94
N ASP A 24 -45.14 -38.07 9.77
CA ASP A 24 -46.03 -37.04 9.19
C ASP A 24 -45.62 -35.57 9.00
N GLY A 25 -45.90 -35.09 7.78
CA GLY A 25 -46.62 -33.82 7.64
C GLY A 25 -45.89 -32.70 6.91
N THR A 26 -46.42 -32.40 5.72
CA THR A 26 -46.36 -31.13 4.99
C THR A 26 -45.09 -30.86 4.15
N ALA A 27 -45.25 -31.15 2.86
CA ALA A 27 -44.44 -30.61 1.78
C ALA A 27 -44.48 -29.07 1.79
N ARG A 28 -43.50 -28.43 2.44
CA ARG A 28 -43.12 -27.06 2.11
C ARG A 28 -42.19 -27.11 0.92
N ARG A 29 -42.78 -26.82 -0.24
CA ARG A 29 -42.11 -26.52 -1.51
C ARG A 29 -40.94 -25.57 -1.22
N SER A 30 -39.71 -26.10 -1.26
CA SER A 30 -38.48 -25.34 -1.14
C SER A 30 -38.45 -24.36 -2.30
N LYS A 31 -38.45 -23.06 -1.96
CA LYS A 31 -38.24 -21.97 -2.89
C LYS A 31 -36.84 -22.18 -3.44
N ALA A 32 -36.73 -22.69 -4.66
CA ALA A 32 -35.48 -22.78 -5.37
C ALA A 32 -34.95 -21.34 -5.55
N GLU A 33 -34.00 -20.98 -4.71
CA GLU A 33 -33.25 -19.74 -4.80
C GLU A 33 -32.39 -19.85 -6.07
N LYS A 34 -32.86 -19.19 -7.13
CA LYS A 34 -32.10 -19.02 -8.37
C LYS A 34 -30.94 -18.08 -8.09
N ASP A 35 -29.86 -18.61 -7.53
CA ASP A 35 -28.59 -17.91 -7.49
C ASP A 35 -27.99 -17.94 -8.90
N GLY A 36 -28.22 -16.84 -9.61
CA GLY A 36 -27.54 -16.52 -10.85
C GLY A 36 -26.04 -16.53 -10.63
N THR A 37 -25.34 -17.16 -11.57
CA THR A 37 -23.90 -17.31 -11.69
C THR A 37 -23.17 -15.97 -11.56
N ALA A 38 -22.84 -15.56 -10.34
CA ALA A 38 -21.87 -14.49 -10.12
C ALA A 38 -20.49 -15.03 -10.50
N ASP A 39 -19.89 -14.46 -11.55
CA ASP A 39 -18.54 -14.79 -12.01
C ASP A 39 -17.57 -14.95 -10.82
N SER A 40 -17.17 -16.20 -10.57
CA SER A 40 -16.41 -16.60 -9.37
C SER A 40 -15.10 -15.81 -9.22
N ARG A 41 -14.61 -15.22 -10.32
CA ARG A 41 -13.35 -14.49 -10.40
C ARG A 41 -13.29 -13.26 -9.48
N TYR A 42 -14.42 -12.60 -9.21
CA TYR A 42 -14.49 -11.38 -8.38
C TYR A 42 -15.23 -11.57 -7.04
N ARG A 43 -15.40 -12.81 -6.60
CA ARG A 43 -16.00 -13.10 -5.29
C ARG A 43 -15.21 -12.44 -4.16
N ARG A 44 -15.91 -11.93 -3.13
CA ARG A 44 -15.28 -11.35 -1.94
C ARG A 44 -14.27 -12.35 -1.37
N GLY A 45 -13.04 -11.89 -1.13
CA GLY A 45 -11.93 -12.72 -0.66
C GLY A 45 -11.04 -13.31 -1.75
N THR A 46 -11.40 -13.20 -3.05
CA THR A 46 -10.46 -13.57 -4.12
C THR A 46 -9.37 -12.53 -4.29
N ARG A 47 -8.21 -12.95 -4.81
CA ARG A 47 -7.10 -12.05 -5.15
C ARG A 47 -7.54 -10.95 -6.11
N SER A 48 -8.35 -11.29 -7.13
CA SER A 48 -8.87 -10.30 -8.08
C SER A 48 -9.80 -9.28 -7.42
N TYR A 49 -10.59 -9.70 -6.43
CA TYR A 49 -11.41 -8.79 -5.61
C TYR A 49 -10.55 -7.86 -4.75
N ILE A 50 -9.50 -8.38 -4.09
CA ILE A 50 -8.57 -7.55 -3.30
C ILE A 50 -7.88 -6.54 -4.21
N MET A 51 -7.36 -6.99 -5.35
CA MET A 51 -6.67 -6.15 -6.32
C MET A 51 -7.56 -5.04 -6.89
N SER A 52 -8.86 -5.29 -7.09
CA SER A 52 -9.80 -4.27 -7.57
C SER A 52 -10.11 -3.18 -6.54
N LYS A 53 -9.79 -3.41 -5.26
CA LYS A 53 -9.96 -2.42 -4.18
C LYS A 53 -8.72 -1.56 -3.94
N ILE A 54 -7.57 -1.91 -4.52
CA ILE A 54 -6.33 -1.14 -4.39
C ILE A 54 -6.46 0.13 -5.22
N ARG A 55 -6.51 1.28 -4.55
CA ARG A 55 -6.56 2.60 -5.19
C ARG A 55 -5.14 3.08 -5.48
N GLY A 56 -4.96 3.72 -6.62
CA GLY A 56 -3.67 4.33 -7.01
C GLY A 56 -3.46 5.76 -6.49
N LYS A 57 -4.41 6.32 -5.74
CA LYS A 57 -4.35 7.66 -5.14
C LYS A 57 -5.35 7.78 -3.98
N ASP A 58 -5.17 8.80 -3.16
CA ASP A 58 -5.96 9.07 -1.96
C ASP A 58 -6.01 7.83 -1.04
N THR A 59 -4.86 7.15 -0.91
CA THR A 59 -4.69 6.06 0.04
C THR A 59 -4.80 6.56 1.49
N SER A 60 -5.05 5.67 2.43
CA SER A 60 -5.18 6.02 3.85
C SER A 60 -3.90 6.68 4.41
N ILE A 61 -2.73 6.25 3.93
CA ILE A 61 -1.43 6.82 4.33
C ILE A 61 -1.22 8.22 3.75
N GLU A 62 -1.56 8.46 2.49
CA GLU A 62 -1.51 9.80 1.89
C GLU A 62 -2.42 10.77 2.63
N VAL A 63 -3.66 10.36 2.92
CA VAL A 63 -4.63 11.18 3.65
C VAL A 63 -4.10 11.53 5.04
N MET A 64 -3.46 10.58 5.71
CA MET A 64 -2.87 10.78 7.03
C MET A 64 -1.76 11.84 7.01
N VAL A 65 -0.78 11.71 6.12
CA VAL A 65 0.32 12.68 5.99
C VAL A 65 -0.24 14.06 5.65
N ARG A 66 -1.17 14.14 4.69
CA ARG A 66 -1.81 15.40 4.30
C ARG A 66 -2.54 16.09 5.46
N ARG A 67 -3.32 15.34 6.23
CA ARG A 67 -4.03 15.88 7.41
C ARG A 67 -3.05 16.43 8.44
N TYR A 68 -1.96 15.71 8.70
CA TYR A 68 -0.94 16.14 9.64
C TYR A 68 -0.27 17.46 9.18
N LEU A 69 0.21 17.52 7.93
CA LEU A 69 0.87 18.73 7.41
C LEU A 69 -0.08 19.93 7.38
N PHE A 70 -1.34 19.71 6.98
CA PHE A 70 -2.37 20.76 6.99
C PHE A 70 -2.65 21.29 8.39
N ALA A 71 -2.74 20.40 9.39
CA ALA A 71 -2.95 20.78 10.79
C ALA A 71 -1.79 21.62 11.35
N ARG A 72 -0.57 21.44 10.82
CA ARG A 72 0.60 22.27 11.15
C ARG A 72 0.73 23.54 10.29
N GLY A 73 -0.31 23.88 9.52
CA GLY A 73 -0.38 25.13 8.76
C GLY A 73 0.27 25.10 7.37
N LEU A 74 0.78 23.96 6.90
CA LEU A 74 1.39 23.88 5.57
C LEU A 74 0.31 23.88 4.48
N ARG A 75 0.55 24.66 3.43
CA ARG A 75 -0.29 24.70 2.22
C ARG A 75 0.44 23.97 1.11
N PHE A 76 -0.26 23.03 0.48
CA PHE A 76 0.30 22.17 -0.55
C PHE A 76 -0.71 21.91 -1.66
N ARG A 77 -0.19 21.54 -2.83
CA ARG A 77 -0.95 20.92 -3.92
C ARG A 77 -0.84 19.40 -3.78
N LYS A 78 -1.87 18.66 -4.19
CA LYS A 78 -1.88 17.19 -4.13
C LYS A 78 -1.96 16.59 -5.52
N ASN A 79 -1.26 15.47 -5.75
CA ASN A 79 -1.30 14.71 -7.01
C ASN A 79 -1.11 15.61 -8.24
N ASP A 80 -0.11 16.51 -8.19
CA ASP A 80 0.07 17.53 -9.21
C ASP A 80 0.71 16.94 -10.47
N ARG A 81 -0.06 16.95 -11.56
CA ARG A 81 0.30 16.27 -12.81
C ARG A 81 1.40 16.97 -13.60
N ARG A 82 1.75 18.20 -13.22
CA ARG A 82 2.80 19.00 -13.88
C ARG A 82 4.21 18.49 -13.55
N TYR A 83 4.34 17.69 -12.50
CA TYR A 83 5.62 17.19 -12.01
C TYR A 83 5.83 15.71 -12.35
N PRO A 84 7.08 15.29 -12.62
CA PRO A 84 7.44 13.87 -12.78
C PRO A 84 6.94 13.04 -11.59
N GLY A 85 6.38 11.86 -11.87
CA GLY A 85 5.89 10.96 -10.83
C GLY A 85 4.58 11.35 -10.16
N HIS A 86 4.02 12.52 -10.48
CA HIS A 86 2.78 13.02 -9.90
C HIS A 86 2.80 12.99 -8.36
N PRO A 87 3.68 13.78 -7.72
CA PRO A 87 3.92 13.71 -6.28
C PRO A 87 2.62 13.86 -5.47
N ASP A 88 2.51 13.08 -4.39
CA ASP A 88 1.34 13.10 -3.53
C ASP A 88 1.12 14.49 -2.91
N ILE A 89 2.22 15.17 -2.59
CA ILE A 89 2.23 16.49 -1.95
C ILE A 89 3.33 17.35 -2.59
N VAL A 90 2.96 18.54 -3.06
CA VAL A 90 3.88 19.55 -3.56
C VAL A 90 3.75 20.80 -2.69
N LEU A 91 4.88 21.29 -2.20
CA LEU A 91 5.00 22.42 -1.27
C LEU A 91 5.83 23.53 -1.94
N PRO A 92 5.23 24.36 -2.83
CA PRO A 92 5.99 25.32 -3.63
C PRO A 92 6.78 26.34 -2.81
N ARG A 93 6.21 26.80 -1.69
CA ARG A 93 6.87 27.76 -0.78
C ARG A 93 8.20 27.23 -0.22
N TRP A 94 8.30 25.93 0.01
CA TRP A 94 9.48 25.28 0.58
C TRP A 94 10.34 24.57 -0.46
N ARG A 95 9.96 24.66 -1.75
CA ARG A 95 10.63 23.95 -2.84
C ARG A 95 10.72 22.43 -2.58
N THR A 96 9.71 21.86 -1.92
CA THR A 96 9.71 20.44 -1.52
C THR A 96 8.58 19.66 -2.19
N VAL A 97 8.86 18.43 -2.59
CA VAL A 97 7.88 17.42 -3.00
C VAL A 97 7.96 16.22 -2.07
N VAL A 98 6.81 15.64 -1.74
CA VAL A 98 6.73 14.46 -0.86
C VAL A 98 6.00 13.34 -1.58
N PHE A 99 6.65 12.18 -1.63
CA PHE A 99 6.08 10.91 -2.08
C PHE A 99 5.73 10.04 -0.87
N VAL A 100 4.52 9.50 -0.83
CA VAL A 100 4.02 8.61 0.23
C VAL A 100 3.91 7.20 -0.32
N ASN A 101 5.01 6.46 -0.23
CA ASN A 101 5.17 5.20 -0.94
C ASN A 101 4.73 4.00 -0.10
N GLY A 102 3.88 3.17 -0.70
CA GLY A 102 3.62 1.81 -0.20
C GLY A 102 4.88 0.96 -0.33
N CYS A 103 5.31 0.31 0.76
CA CYS A 103 6.59 -0.42 0.77
C CYS A 103 6.64 -1.48 -0.33
N PHE A 104 5.56 -2.25 -0.50
CA PHE A 104 5.46 -3.33 -1.49
C PHE A 104 5.64 -2.84 -2.94
N TRP A 105 4.96 -1.75 -3.32
CA TRP A 105 4.88 -1.31 -4.73
C TRP A 105 6.15 -0.63 -5.23
N HIS A 106 6.91 -0.02 -4.33
CA HIS A 106 8.12 0.76 -4.60
C HIS A 106 9.39 0.09 -4.05
N MET A 107 9.30 -1.17 -3.61
CA MET A 107 10.42 -1.97 -3.12
C MET A 107 11.28 -1.30 -2.05
N HIS A 108 10.66 -0.94 -0.91
CA HIS A 108 11.43 -0.42 0.22
C HIS A 108 12.49 -1.43 0.70
N GLU A 109 13.76 -1.04 0.63
CA GLU A 109 14.89 -1.89 1.01
C GLU A 109 14.89 -2.19 2.52
N GLY A 110 15.27 -3.42 2.91
CA GLY A 110 15.29 -3.82 4.32
C GLY A 110 13.93 -3.90 5.02
N CYS A 111 12.81 -3.67 4.32
CA CYS A 111 11.49 -3.62 4.92
C CYS A 111 10.77 -4.99 4.90
N LYS A 112 10.26 -5.41 6.07
CA LYS A 112 9.40 -6.61 6.20
C LYS A 112 8.09 -6.52 5.41
N GLY A 113 7.67 -5.31 5.03
CA GLY A 113 6.50 -5.07 4.18
C GLY A 113 6.73 -5.37 2.69
N CYS A 114 7.97 -5.62 2.29
CA CYS A 114 8.36 -5.91 0.91
C CYS A 114 8.60 -7.41 0.75
N THR A 115 7.55 -8.17 0.48
CA THR A 115 7.69 -9.60 0.18
C THR A 115 7.20 -9.86 -1.24
N ILE A 116 8.06 -10.41 -2.08
CA ILE A 116 7.69 -10.81 -3.44
C ILE A 116 6.70 -11.99 -3.32
N PRO A 117 5.53 -11.93 -3.98
CA PRO A 117 4.57 -13.03 -3.95
C PRO A 117 5.21 -14.30 -4.53
N LYS A 118 4.98 -15.45 -3.89
CA LYS A 118 5.48 -16.75 -4.36
C LYS A 118 4.87 -17.20 -5.70
N SER A 119 3.77 -16.58 -6.11
CA SER A 119 3.08 -16.87 -7.37
C SER A 119 3.41 -15.81 -8.43
N ASN A 120 3.69 -16.26 -9.65
CA ASN A 120 4.05 -15.41 -10.79
C ASN A 120 5.28 -14.51 -10.50
N VAL A 121 6.31 -15.11 -9.90
CA VAL A 121 7.50 -14.41 -9.37
C VAL A 121 8.15 -13.53 -10.43
N GLU A 122 8.40 -14.06 -11.63
CA GLU A 122 9.06 -13.32 -12.72
C GLU A 122 8.29 -12.04 -13.08
N PHE A 123 6.97 -12.14 -13.21
CA PHE A 123 6.11 -10.98 -13.46
C PHE A 123 6.20 -9.95 -12.33
N TRP A 124 6.12 -10.38 -11.07
CA TRP A 124 6.19 -9.45 -9.93
C TRP A 124 7.56 -8.81 -9.82
N THR A 125 8.64 -9.57 -9.93
CA THR A 125 10.01 -9.05 -9.90
C THR A 125 10.22 -8.02 -11.02
N ALA A 126 9.86 -8.35 -12.26
CA ALA A 126 10.00 -7.42 -13.38
C ALA A 126 9.14 -6.15 -13.20
N LYS A 127 7.91 -6.30 -12.69
CA LYS A 127 7.01 -5.17 -12.44
C LYS A 127 7.54 -4.25 -11.34
N LEU A 128 7.96 -4.82 -10.22
CA LEU A 128 8.43 -4.07 -9.07
C LEU A 128 9.77 -3.37 -9.37
N ASN A 129 10.69 -4.04 -10.07
CA ASN A 129 11.94 -3.41 -10.53
C ASN A 129 11.65 -2.23 -11.47
N ARG A 130 10.74 -2.40 -12.43
CA ARG A 130 10.33 -1.30 -13.33
C ARG A 130 9.75 -0.11 -12.56
N ASN A 131 9.00 -0.35 -11.48
CA ASN A 131 8.50 0.73 -10.62
C ASN A 131 9.67 1.44 -9.92
N LYS A 132 10.57 0.69 -9.28
CA LYS A 132 11.77 1.24 -8.61
C LYS A 132 12.61 2.10 -9.57
N ASP A 133 12.88 1.60 -10.77
CA ASP A 133 13.66 2.31 -11.79
C ASP A 133 12.95 3.59 -12.28
N ARG A 134 11.62 3.55 -12.36
CA ARG A 134 10.81 4.72 -12.70
C ARG A 134 10.88 5.76 -11.58
N ASP A 135 10.72 5.35 -10.33
CA ASP A 135 10.74 6.25 -9.17
C ASP A 135 12.11 6.95 -9.08
N ALA A 136 13.20 6.20 -9.22
CA ALA A 136 14.56 6.75 -9.21
C ALA A 136 14.77 7.83 -10.27
N ARG A 137 14.27 7.60 -11.49
CA ARG A 137 14.34 8.58 -12.59
C ARG A 137 13.51 9.83 -12.27
N GLN A 138 12.30 9.65 -11.76
CA GLN A 138 11.39 10.75 -11.44
C GLN A 138 11.96 11.62 -10.31
N HIS A 139 12.56 11.00 -9.29
CA HIS A 139 13.24 11.73 -8.23
C HIS A 139 14.43 12.53 -8.79
N ALA A 140 15.28 11.91 -9.61
CA ALA A 140 16.39 12.60 -10.24
C ALA A 140 15.95 13.79 -11.13
N GLU A 141 14.85 13.64 -11.89
CA GLU A 141 14.29 14.74 -12.68
C GLU A 141 13.79 15.89 -11.79
N LEU A 142 13.17 15.59 -10.65
CA LEU A 142 12.70 16.60 -9.68
C LEU A 142 13.86 17.32 -9.00
N GLU A 143 14.86 16.57 -8.57
CA GLU A 143 16.09 17.11 -7.98
C GLU A 143 16.84 17.99 -8.99
N ALA A 144 16.93 17.57 -10.26
CA ALA A 144 17.55 18.37 -11.33
C ALA A 144 16.75 19.66 -11.63
N MET A 145 15.44 19.65 -11.44
CA MET A 145 14.63 20.88 -11.47
C MET A 145 14.86 21.76 -10.23
N GLY A 146 15.62 21.31 -9.24
CA GLY A 146 15.88 22.02 -7.98
C GLY A 146 14.78 21.84 -6.95
N TRP A 147 14.02 20.74 -6.99
CA TRP A 147 13.09 20.37 -5.91
C TRP A 147 13.79 19.47 -4.90
N HIS A 148 13.52 19.70 -3.62
CA HIS A 148 13.85 18.72 -2.60
C HIS A 148 12.82 17.59 -2.57
N VAL A 149 13.28 16.34 -2.67
CA VAL A 149 12.43 15.15 -2.73
C VAL A 149 12.47 14.40 -1.40
N ILE A 150 11.33 14.29 -0.73
CA ILE A 150 11.19 13.50 0.49
C ILE A 150 10.30 12.28 0.23
N VAL A 151 10.81 11.09 0.58
CA VAL A 151 10.00 9.86 0.56
C VAL A 151 9.57 9.50 1.98
N VAL A 152 8.27 9.25 2.15
CA VAL A 152 7.68 8.74 3.39
C VAL A 152 7.17 7.35 3.11
N TRP A 153 7.72 6.36 3.81
CA TRP A 153 7.36 4.97 3.58
C TRP A 153 6.19 4.53 4.46
N GLU A 154 5.30 3.71 3.91
CA GLU A 154 4.15 3.15 4.63
C GLU A 154 4.54 2.49 5.97
N CYS A 155 5.68 1.78 6.02
CA CYS A 155 6.14 1.14 7.24
C CYS A 155 6.51 2.13 8.35
N GLU A 156 6.96 3.34 8.00
CA GLU A 156 7.27 4.42 8.94
C GLU A 156 5.99 5.09 9.49
N LEU A 157 4.84 4.89 8.82
CA LEU A 157 3.53 5.43 9.23
C LEU A 157 2.72 4.46 10.11
N ARG A 158 3.32 3.33 10.50
CA ARG A 158 2.76 2.39 11.47
C ARG A 158 2.69 3.04 12.85
N LYS A 159 1.72 2.60 13.66
CA LYS A 159 1.36 3.25 14.94
C LYS A 159 2.55 3.58 15.85
N ALA A 160 3.56 2.70 15.92
CA ALA A 160 4.73 2.88 16.79
C ALA A 160 5.64 4.04 16.35
N GLU A 161 5.92 4.16 15.05
CA GLU A 161 6.92 5.11 14.52
C GLU A 161 6.28 6.39 13.94
N ARG A 162 4.95 6.39 13.78
CA ARG A 162 4.22 7.40 13.03
C ARG A 162 4.47 8.82 13.48
N GLU A 163 4.33 9.09 14.78
CA GLU A 163 4.44 10.45 15.30
C GLU A 163 5.84 11.01 15.07
N ALA A 164 6.87 10.25 15.46
CA ALA A 164 8.27 10.60 15.23
C ALA A 164 8.57 10.81 13.73
N ARG A 165 8.05 9.95 12.84
CA ARG A 165 8.25 10.11 11.40
C ARG A 165 7.60 11.38 10.85
N LEU A 166 6.37 11.70 11.28
CA LEU A 166 5.63 12.88 10.84
C LEU A 166 6.27 14.16 11.37
N ASP A 167 6.75 14.17 12.61
CA ASP A 167 7.51 15.29 13.16
C ASP A 167 8.81 15.50 12.39
N ARG A 168 9.56 14.43 12.10
CA ARG A 168 10.75 14.50 11.24
C ARG A 168 10.43 15.07 9.86
N LEU A 169 9.32 14.63 9.23
CA LEU A 169 8.88 15.15 7.93
C LEU A 169 8.64 16.65 7.99
N TYR A 170 7.93 17.13 9.02
CA TYR A 170 7.68 18.56 9.18
C TYR A 170 8.99 19.34 9.32
N SER A 171 9.92 18.85 10.17
CA SER A 171 11.22 19.49 10.35
C SER A 171 12.06 19.49 9.08
N GLN A 172 12.03 18.43 8.27
CA GLN A 172 12.71 18.41 6.97
C GLN A 172 12.16 19.48 6.02
N ILE A 173 10.83 19.62 5.93
CA ILE A 173 10.18 20.61 5.06
C ILE A 173 10.51 22.04 5.51
N VAL A 174 10.42 22.33 6.81
CA VAL A 174 10.56 23.70 7.32
C VAL A 174 12.01 24.08 7.60
N GLY A 175 12.84 23.14 8.05
CA GLY A 175 14.24 23.37 8.42
C GLY A 175 15.12 23.70 7.22
N GLU A 176 14.96 22.99 6.11
CA GLU A 176 15.72 23.26 4.89
C GLU A 176 15.40 24.61 4.25
N TRP A 177 14.22 25.17 4.51
CA TRP A 177 13.90 26.52 4.07
C TRP A 177 14.77 27.56 4.80
N ALA A 178 15.05 27.36 6.09
CA ALA A 178 15.82 28.33 6.88
C ALA A 178 17.28 28.45 6.41
N GLU A 179 17.91 27.36 5.98
CA GLU A 179 19.29 27.35 5.48
C GLU A 179 19.43 27.98 4.08
N ASN A 180 18.35 27.97 3.28
CA ASN A 180 18.33 28.51 1.92
C ASN A 180 17.77 29.95 1.83
N SER A 181 17.52 30.60 2.97
CA SER A 181 16.82 31.91 3.05
C SER A 181 17.72 33.14 3.19
N GLU A 182 19.06 33.01 3.11
CA GLU A 182 19.93 34.18 3.30
C GLU A 182 19.92 35.19 2.14
N ASP A 183 19.40 34.86 0.95
CA ASP A 183 19.18 35.84 -0.12
C ASP A 183 18.06 35.40 -1.09
N GLY A 184 17.03 36.24 -1.27
CA GLY A 184 16.15 36.17 -2.45
C GLY A 184 14.89 35.32 -2.34
N SER A 185 13.86 35.87 -1.68
CA SER A 185 12.47 35.39 -1.74
C SER A 185 12.02 35.09 -3.19
N PRO A 186 11.61 33.86 -3.54
CA PRO A 186 11.07 33.59 -4.86
C PRO A 186 9.65 34.14 -4.98
N THR A 187 9.44 35.04 -5.93
CA THR A 187 8.11 35.52 -6.34
C THR A 187 7.26 34.32 -6.76
N LEU A 188 6.06 34.20 -6.17
CA LEU A 188 5.09 33.14 -6.44
C LEU A 188 4.54 33.13 -7.89
N GLU A 189 5.03 34.03 -8.75
CA GLU A 189 4.57 34.27 -10.12
C GLU A 189 5.37 33.54 -11.22
N GLN A 190 6.51 32.91 -10.91
CA GLN A 190 7.36 32.27 -11.92
C GLN A 190 7.19 30.76 -12.05
N TYR A 191 6.15 30.20 -11.44
CA TYR A 191 5.89 28.77 -11.52
C TYR A 191 4.65 28.51 -12.39
N PRO A 192 4.72 27.60 -13.38
CA PRO A 192 3.58 27.27 -14.22
C PRO A 192 2.41 26.71 -13.40
#